data_AF-A0A0K1F6T9-F1
#
_entry.id   AF-A0A0K1F6T9-F1
#
_cell.length_a   1.000
_cell.length_b   1.000
_cell.length_c   1.000
_cell.angle_alpha   90.00
_cell.angle_beta   90.00
_cell.angle_gamma   90.00
#
_symmetry.space_group_name_H-M   'P 1'
#
loop_
_entity.id
_entity.type
_entity.pdbx_description
1 polymer ?
#
loop_
_entity_poly.entity_id
_entity_poly.type
_entity_poly.pdbx_seq_one_letter_code
_entity_poly.pdbx_strand_id
1 'polypeptide(L)'
;MVVKGLFWRSHLDRFAYSEAENRSLADGVRDAGGEVVLDMRVLPLGTHHQKFVVLRHPGRPEQDRAFVGGIDLCHTRRDTREHRGDPQTVDMGDVWGPTPPWHDAMLEVSGPVVGDIEATFRERWDGAPRRPGAPRRSGRPRRRAARPGRRASR
;
A
#
# COMPACT_ATOMS: atom_id res chain seq x y z
N MET A 1 1.09 13.36 9.59
CA MET A 1 0.41 12.40 8.69
C MET A 1 0.82 11.00 9.11
N VAL A 2 -0.06 10.00 9.02
CA VAL A 2 0.31 8.60 9.35
C VAL A 2 0.45 7.84 8.04
N VAL A 3 1.58 7.16 7.84
CA VAL A 3 1.83 6.29 6.69
C VAL A 3 1.82 4.84 7.16
N LYS A 4 1.09 3.97 6.44
CA LYS A 4 1.03 2.54 6.73
C LYS A 4 1.31 1.75 5.46
N GLY A 5 2.30 0.86 5.51
CA GLY A 5 2.69 0.00 4.39
C GLY A 5 2.42 -1.49 4.69
N LEU A 6 1.78 -2.19 3.76
CA LEU A 6 1.57 -3.63 3.85
C LEU A 6 2.25 -4.27 2.65
N PHE A 7 3.41 -4.89 2.86
CA PHE A 7 4.20 -5.47 1.78
C PHE A 7 4.26 -7.00 1.92
N TRP A 8 4.38 -7.68 0.80
CA TRP A 8 4.57 -9.13 0.78
C TRP A 8 5.99 -9.48 1.22
N ARG A 9 6.18 -10.37 2.19
CA ARG A 9 7.54 -10.76 2.63
C ARG A 9 8.26 -11.66 1.61
N SER A 10 7.54 -12.28 0.68
CA SER A 10 8.01 -13.36 -0.19
C SER A 10 8.30 -14.69 0.53
N HIS A 11 8.16 -15.81 -0.20
CA HIS A 11 8.61 -17.14 0.24
C HIS A 11 10.11 -17.28 -0.10
N LEU A 12 10.89 -17.87 0.82
CA LEU A 12 12.18 -18.57 0.68
C LEU A 12 13.15 -18.09 -0.44
N ASP A 13 14.42 -17.89 -0.05
CA ASP A 13 15.61 -17.40 -0.79
C ASP A 13 15.83 -17.81 -2.27
N ARG A 14 15.05 -18.70 -2.86
CA ARG A 14 15.18 -19.07 -4.28
C ARG A 14 14.53 -18.08 -5.26
N PHE A 15 13.72 -17.15 -4.75
CA PHE A 15 13.20 -15.98 -5.48
C PHE A 15 13.70 -14.66 -4.84
N ALA A 16 14.96 -14.66 -4.37
CA ALA A 16 15.62 -13.66 -3.50
C ALA A 16 15.42 -12.17 -3.83
N TYR A 17 15.01 -11.82 -5.05
CA TYR A 17 14.95 -10.41 -5.47
C TYR A 17 13.87 -9.61 -4.70
N SER A 18 12.70 -10.20 -4.46
CA SER A 18 11.57 -9.42 -3.90
C SER A 18 11.61 -9.26 -2.38
N GLU A 19 12.18 -10.20 -1.62
CA GLU A 19 12.21 -10.07 -0.14
C GLU A 19 13.14 -8.96 0.32
N ALA A 20 14.35 -8.89 -0.24
CA ALA A 20 15.34 -7.88 0.11
C ALA A 20 14.84 -6.48 -0.24
N GLU A 21 14.27 -6.30 -1.43
CA GLU A 21 13.70 -5.03 -1.89
C GLU A 21 12.48 -4.61 -1.05
N ASN A 22 11.53 -5.52 -0.79
CA ASN A 22 10.36 -5.21 0.04
C ASN A 22 10.76 -4.89 1.48
N ARG A 23 11.82 -5.51 2.00
CA ARG A 23 12.38 -5.23 3.32
C ARG A 23 13.10 -3.89 3.35
N SER A 24 13.92 -3.58 2.35
CA SER A 24 14.60 -2.30 2.19
C SER A 24 13.59 -1.16 2.14
N LEU A 25 12.54 -1.29 1.32
CA LEU A 25 11.44 -0.34 1.26
C LEU A 25 10.71 -0.23 2.61
N ALA A 26 10.46 -1.36 3.28
CA ALA A 26 9.83 -1.37 4.59
C ALA A 26 10.66 -0.61 5.64
N ASP A 27 11.98 -0.77 5.62
CA ASP A 27 12.88 -0.11 6.55
C ASP A 27 12.97 1.38 6.24
N GLY A 28 13.08 1.78 4.97
CA GLY A 28 13.02 3.20 4.56
C GLY A 28 11.72 3.90 4.99
N VAL A 29 10.57 3.23 4.88
CA VAL A 29 9.29 3.79 5.37
C VAL A 29 9.27 3.90 6.89
N ARG A 30 9.83 2.91 7.62
CA ARG A 30 9.92 2.97 9.09
C ARG A 30 10.85 4.09 9.56
N ASP A 31 11.98 4.27 8.91
CA ASP A 31 12.95 5.33 9.20
C ASP A 31 12.35 6.72 8.96
N ALA A 32 11.46 6.84 7.97
CA ALA A 32 10.64 8.03 7.75
C ALA A 32 9.47 8.22 8.73
N GLY A 33 9.33 7.35 9.74
CA GLY A 33 8.28 7.40 10.77
C GLY A 33 6.97 6.71 10.42
N GLY A 34 6.94 5.91 9.34
CA GLY A 34 5.80 5.09 8.94
C GLY A 34 5.72 3.75 9.68
N GLU A 35 4.55 3.13 9.65
CA GLU A 35 4.35 1.76 10.15
C GLU A 35 4.32 0.77 8.97
N VAL A 36 5.11 -0.30 9.02
CA VAL A 36 5.09 -1.33 7.97
C VAL A 36 4.93 -2.73 8.51
N VAL A 37 4.04 -3.51 7.87
CA VAL A 37 3.86 -4.94 8.09
C VAL A 37 4.34 -5.70 6.86
N LEU A 38 5.19 -6.70 7.08
CA LEU A 38 5.56 -7.69 6.06
C LEU A 38 4.65 -8.91 6.23
N ASP A 39 3.72 -9.11 5.30
CA ASP A 39 2.64 -10.10 5.36
C ASP A 39 2.94 -11.32 4.49
N MET A 40 2.64 -12.51 5.03
CA MET A 40 2.82 -13.82 4.40
C MET A 40 1.64 -14.75 4.61
N ARG A 41 0.47 -14.21 4.93
CA ARG A 41 -0.75 -15.03 5.06
C ARG A 41 -1.29 -15.34 3.67
N VAL A 42 -0.61 -16.27 3.00
CA VAL A 42 -0.91 -16.83 1.69
C VAL A 42 -0.76 -18.35 1.75
N LEU A 43 -1.36 -19.06 0.80
CA LEU A 43 -1.08 -20.48 0.60
C LEU A 43 0.38 -20.68 0.15
N PRO A 44 0.95 -21.88 0.28
CA PRO A 44 2.27 -22.19 -0.27
C PRO A 44 2.36 -21.77 -1.74
N LEU A 45 3.47 -21.11 -2.10
CA LEU A 45 3.70 -20.52 -3.44
C LEU A 45 2.76 -19.36 -3.83
N GLY A 46 1.85 -18.95 -2.94
CA GLY A 46 0.99 -17.79 -3.14
C GLY A 46 1.73 -16.46 -2.94
N THR A 47 1.13 -15.39 -3.45
CA THR A 47 1.64 -14.01 -3.33
C THR A 47 0.52 -13.05 -2.95
N HIS A 48 0.88 -11.90 -2.37
CA HIS A 48 -0.03 -10.76 -2.32
C HIS A 48 0.22 -9.89 -3.55
N HIS A 49 -0.61 -10.07 -4.58
CA HIS A 49 -0.43 -9.39 -5.87
C HIS A 49 -1.24 -8.10 -6.03
N GLN A 50 -1.87 -7.61 -4.95
CA GLN A 50 -2.64 -6.36 -4.94
C GLN A 50 -1.70 -5.16 -4.92
N LYS A 51 -1.86 -4.22 -5.85
CA LYS A 51 -1.16 -2.92 -5.85
C LYS A 51 -2.18 -1.81 -5.69
N PHE A 52 -2.11 -1.10 -4.58
CA PHE A 52 -2.92 0.10 -4.38
C PHE A 52 -2.33 1.05 -3.34
N VAL A 53 -2.71 2.33 -3.44
CA VAL A 53 -2.40 3.38 -2.46
C VAL A 53 -3.69 4.09 -2.09
N VAL A 54 -3.92 4.33 -0.79
CA VAL A 54 -5.08 5.09 -0.29
C VAL A 54 -4.61 6.36 0.39
N LEU A 55 -5.17 7.50 -0.01
CA LEU A 55 -4.95 8.81 0.57
C LEU A 55 -6.23 9.26 1.28
N ARG A 56 -6.17 9.41 2.61
CA ARG A 56 -7.29 9.90 3.44
C ARG A 56 -7.02 11.33 3.92
N HIS A 57 -8.05 12.17 3.86
CA HIS A 57 -8.07 13.55 4.32
C HIS A 57 -9.10 13.69 5.45
N PRO A 58 -8.67 13.63 6.73
CA PRO A 58 -9.58 13.70 7.87
C PRO A 58 -10.47 14.94 7.82
N GLY A 59 -11.79 14.72 7.86
CA GLY A 59 -12.80 15.79 7.80
C GLY A 59 -13.07 16.32 6.39
N ARG A 60 -12.44 15.78 5.35
CA ARG A 60 -12.59 16.18 3.94
C ARG A 60 -12.64 14.96 3.00
N PRO A 61 -13.64 14.07 3.16
CA PRO A 61 -13.71 12.81 2.41
C PRO A 61 -13.81 13.00 0.88
N GLU A 62 -14.27 14.17 0.41
CA GLU A 62 -14.29 14.53 -1.01
C GLU A 62 -12.88 14.64 -1.65
N GLN A 63 -11.85 14.80 -0.81
CA GLN A 63 -10.45 14.83 -1.22
C GLN A 63 -9.80 13.45 -1.16
N ASP A 64 -10.50 12.44 -0.64
CA ASP A 64 -9.96 11.08 -0.57
C ASP A 64 -9.75 10.52 -1.98
N ARG A 65 -8.62 9.83 -2.15
CA ARG A 65 -8.21 9.19 -3.41
C ARG A 65 -7.68 7.80 -3.13
N ALA A 66 -7.92 6.90 -4.07
CA ALA A 66 -7.20 5.63 -4.13
C ALA A 66 -6.66 5.41 -5.54
N PHE A 67 -5.50 4.77 -5.60
CA PHE A 67 -4.87 4.33 -6.85
C PHE A 67 -4.87 2.82 -6.84
N VAL A 68 -5.39 2.16 -7.87
CA VAL A 68 -5.44 0.69 -8.00
C VAL A 68 -5.14 0.26 -9.43
N GLY A 69 -4.30 -0.75 -9.61
CA GLY A 69 -3.87 -1.18 -10.94
C GLY A 69 -2.76 -2.23 -10.94
N GLY A 70 -2.06 -2.37 -12.06
CA GLY A 70 -0.95 -3.31 -12.23
C GLY A 70 0.43 -2.75 -11.82
N ILE A 71 0.56 -1.42 -11.78
CA ILE A 71 1.83 -0.73 -11.55
C ILE A 71 2.23 -0.79 -10.07
N ASP A 72 3.29 -1.54 -9.76
CA ASP A 72 3.97 -1.52 -8.46
C ASP A 72 4.89 -0.30 -8.31
N LEU A 73 5.11 0.15 -7.07
CA LEU A 73 6.10 1.19 -6.75
C LEU A 73 7.51 0.59 -6.68
N CYS A 74 8.04 0.17 -7.83
CA CYS A 74 9.38 -0.40 -7.95
C CYS A 74 10.03 -0.04 -9.29
N HIS A 75 11.33 -0.34 -9.40
CA HIS A 75 12.15 -0.14 -10.61
C HIS A 75 11.53 -0.78 -11.86
N THR A 76 11.77 -0.27 -13.06
CA THR A 76 11.31 -0.81 -14.37
C THR A 76 9.85 -0.51 -14.73
N ARG A 77 9.05 0.01 -13.80
CA ARG A 77 7.60 0.19 -14.02
C ARG A 77 7.24 1.59 -14.54
N ARG A 78 8.18 2.55 -14.51
CA ARG A 78 7.97 3.92 -14.98
C ARG A 78 8.30 4.03 -16.47
N ASP A 79 7.28 3.93 -17.32
CA ASP A 79 7.41 4.15 -18.76
C ASP A 79 6.41 5.19 -19.27
N THR A 80 6.55 5.53 -20.55
CA THR A 80 5.74 6.49 -21.30
C THR A 80 5.14 5.83 -22.53
N ARG A 81 4.26 6.54 -23.24
CA ARG A 81 3.64 6.04 -24.49
C ARG A 81 4.69 5.76 -25.59
N GLU A 82 5.85 6.39 -25.51
CA GLU A 82 6.98 6.17 -26.42
C GLU A 82 7.71 4.85 -26.17
N HIS A 83 7.41 4.13 -25.06
CA HIS A 83 7.97 2.82 -24.72
C HIS A 83 9.50 2.79 -24.75
N ARG A 84 10.13 3.76 -24.09
CA ARG A 84 11.60 3.85 -23.97
C ARG A 84 12.15 3.11 -22.75
N GLY A 85 11.27 2.58 -21.90
CA GLY A 85 11.64 1.91 -20.66
C GLY A 85 12.00 2.88 -19.54
N ASP A 86 12.06 2.34 -18.32
CA ASP A 86 12.42 3.07 -17.11
C ASP A 86 13.95 3.25 -17.03
N PRO A 87 14.49 4.44 -16.71
CA PRO A 87 15.92 4.59 -16.40
C PRO A 87 16.38 3.79 -15.18
N GLN A 88 15.47 3.45 -14.26
CA GLN A 88 15.75 2.59 -13.10
C GLN A 88 15.44 1.14 -13.44
N THR A 89 16.32 0.48 -14.20
CA THR A 89 16.08 -0.90 -14.65
C THR A 89 16.50 -1.96 -13.66
N VAL A 90 15.84 -3.12 -13.75
CA VAL A 90 16.35 -4.40 -13.27
C VAL A 90 16.64 -5.28 -14.47
N ASP A 91 17.63 -6.17 -14.35
CA ASP A 91 17.93 -7.12 -15.41
C ASP A 91 16.75 -8.09 -15.59
N MET A 92 16.20 -8.11 -16.81
CA MET A 92 15.10 -8.98 -17.22
C MET A 92 15.55 -10.03 -18.26
N GLY A 93 16.84 -10.07 -18.58
CA GLY A 93 17.45 -10.90 -19.62
C GLY A 93 17.71 -10.15 -20.93
N ASP A 94 18.80 -10.55 -21.60
CA ASP A 94 19.37 -9.86 -22.77
C ASP A 94 18.36 -9.59 -23.90
N VAL A 95 17.36 -10.45 -24.07
CA VAL A 95 16.33 -10.34 -25.11
C VAL A 95 15.51 -9.05 -25.01
N TRP A 96 15.41 -8.47 -23.82
CA TRP A 96 14.63 -7.25 -23.58
C TRP A 96 15.46 -5.96 -23.67
N GLY A 97 16.77 -6.09 -23.87
CA GLY A 97 17.70 -4.97 -23.92
C GLY A 97 17.89 -4.28 -22.56
N PRO A 98 18.64 -3.15 -22.55
CA PRO A 98 19.06 -2.50 -21.31
C PRO A 98 17.93 -1.74 -20.60
N THR A 99 16.87 -1.36 -21.33
CA THR A 99 15.71 -0.59 -20.86
C THR A 99 14.41 -1.19 -21.39
N PRO A 100 13.97 -2.34 -20.84
CA PRO A 100 12.74 -3.00 -21.27
C PRO A 100 11.54 -2.05 -21.17
N PRO A 101 10.71 -1.94 -22.23
CA PRO A 101 9.49 -1.15 -22.15
C PRO A 101 8.46 -1.82 -21.23
N TRP A 102 7.64 -1.00 -20.58
CA TRP A 102 6.57 -1.46 -19.69
C TRP A 102 5.23 -0.89 -20.15
N HIS A 103 4.24 -1.76 -20.35
CA HIS A 103 2.87 -1.36 -20.69
C HIS A 103 1.92 -1.85 -19.61
N ASP A 104 1.27 -0.93 -18.90
CA ASP A 104 0.41 -1.23 -17.77
C ASP A 104 -0.55 -0.05 -17.48
N ALA A 105 -1.48 -0.24 -16.56
CA ALA A 105 -2.49 0.74 -16.19
C ALA A 105 -2.66 0.90 -14.67
N MET A 106 -3.05 2.10 -14.27
CA MET A 106 -3.40 2.48 -12.91
C MET A 106 -4.61 3.40 -12.95
N LEU A 107 -5.60 3.14 -12.10
CA LEU A 107 -6.80 3.96 -11.98
C LEU A 107 -6.72 4.82 -10.72
N GLU A 108 -6.90 6.14 -10.87
CA GLU A 108 -7.28 7.00 -9.74
C GLU A 108 -8.78 6.94 -9.56
N VAL A 109 -9.23 6.61 -8.35
CA VAL A 109 -10.64 6.58 -7.98
C VAL A 109 -10.93 7.50 -6.80
N SER A 110 -12.14 8.03 -6.75
CA SER A 110 -12.61 8.94 -5.70
C SER A 110 -14.05 8.63 -5.32
N GLY A 111 -14.50 9.17 -4.18
CA GLY A 111 -15.83 8.90 -3.63
C GLY A 111 -15.87 7.64 -2.75
N PRO A 112 -17.07 7.06 -2.51
CA PRO A 112 -17.26 5.98 -1.54
C PRO A 112 -16.36 4.75 -1.73
N VAL A 113 -16.01 4.43 -2.98
CA VAL A 113 -15.14 3.29 -3.34
C VAL A 113 -13.75 3.35 -2.67
N VAL A 114 -13.28 4.54 -2.30
CA VAL A 114 -12.02 4.67 -1.54
C VAL A 114 -12.11 3.97 -0.18
N GLY A 115 -13.28 3.99 0.45
CA GLY A 115 -13.56 3.26 1.68
C GLY A 115 -13.52 1.74 1.48
N ASP A 116 -14.02 1.23 0.36
CA ASP A 116 -14.03 -0.20 0.04
C ASP A 116 -12.61 -0.72 -0.21
N ILE A 117 -11.80 0.03 -0.97
CA ILE A 117 -10.39 -0.30 -1.19
C ILE A 117 -9.62 -0.26 0.14
N GLU A 118 -9.86 0.77 0.97
CA GLU A 118 -9.24 0.86 2.29
C GLU A 118 -9.66 -0.29 3.22
N ALA A 119 -10.89 -0.80 3.11
CA ALA A 119 -11.35 -1.94 3.89
C ALA A 119 -10.48 -3.17 3.63
N THR A 120 -10.12 -3.45 2.36
CA THR A 120 -9.22 -4.56 2.02
C THR A 120 -7.84 -4.45 2.68
N PHE A 121 -7.32 -3.22 2.83
CA PHE A 121 -6.08 -2.96 3.55
C PHE A 121 -6.26 -3.25 5.05
N ARG A 122 -7.32 -2.73 5.67
CA ARG A 122 -7.56 -2.85 7.11
C ARG A 122 -7.77 -4.29 7.55
N GLU A 123 -8.54 -5.07 6.80
CA GLU A 123 -8.76 -6.49 7.06
C GLU A 123 -7.44 -7.26 7.18
N ARG A 124 -6.51 -6.98 6.26
CA ARG A 124 -5.18 -7.58 6.29
C ARG A 124 -4.33 -6.97 7.39
N TRP A 125 -4.33 -5.65 7.55
CA TRP A 125 -3.53 -4.95 8.54
C TRP A 125 -3.80 -5.41 9.97
N ASP A 126 -5.08 -5.47 10.35
CA ASP A 126 -5.49 -5.79 11.72
C ASP A 126 -5.32 -7.28 12.05
N GLY A 127 -5.44 -8.16 11.04
CA GLY A 127 -5.21 -9.60 11.21
C GLY A 127 -3.74 -10.03 11.14
N ALA A 128 -2.80 -9.14 10.81
CA ALA A 128 -1.41 -9.52 10.59
C ALA A 128 -0.63 -9.63 11.91
N PRO A 129 0.14 -10.70 12.14
CA PRO A 129 1.03 -10.77 13.29
C PRO A 129 2.09 -9.67 13.17
N ARG A 130 2.01 -8.67 14.04
CA ARG A 130 3.04 -7.64 14.18
C ARG A 130 4.30 -8.27 14.77
N ARG A 131 5.49 -7.82 14.33
CA ARG A 131 6.77 -8.22 14.96
C ARG A 131 6.65 -8.04 16.49
N PRO A 132 7.18 -8.97 17.31
CA PRO A 132 7.20 -8.80 18.76
C PRO A 132 7.83 -7.44 19.13
N GLY A 133 7.12 -6.63 19.92
CA GLY A 133 7.60 -5.32 20.39
C GLY A 133 6.98 -4.08 19.73
N ALA A 134 6.16 -4.22 18.68
CA ALA A 134 5.44 -3.06 18.13
C ALA A 134 4.29 -2.63 19.08
N PRO A 135 4.20 -1.35 19.50
CA PRO A 135 3.18 -0.90 20.44
C PRO A 135 1.77 -1.11 19.88
N ARG A 136 0.93 -1.82 20.64
CA ARG A 136 -0.50 -1.97 20.36
C ARG A 136 -1.21 -0.64 20.62
N ARG A 137 -1.51 0.14 19.58
CA ARG A 137 -2.55 1.18 19.69
C ARG A 137 -3.92 0.51 19.61
N SER A 138 -4.57 0.33 20.76
CA SER A 138 -5.97 -0.09 20.84
C SER A 138 -6.86 1.02 20.27
N GLY A 139 -7.26 0.87 19.01
CA GLY A 139 -8.28 1.72 18.39
C GLY A 139 -9.66 1.36 18.91
N ARG A 140 -10.05 1.84 20.10
CA ARG A 140 -11.48 1.96 20.42
C ARG A 140 -12.04 3.11 19.56
N PRO A 141 -13.14 2.91 18.81
CA PRO A 141 -13.82 4.02 18.15
C PRO A 141 -14.26 5.00 19.22
N ARG A 142 -13.80 6.26 19.16
CA ARG A 142 -14.37 7.33 19.98
C ARG A 142 -15.82 7.52 19.53
N ARG A 143 -16.78 6.90 20.23
CA ARG A 143 -18.19 7.27 20.13
C ARG A 143 -18.29 8.76 20.43
N ARG A 144 -18.60 9.57 19.42
CA ARG A 144 -19.01 10.97 19.60
C ARG A 144 -20.28 10.93 20.44
N ALA A 145 -20.22 11.44 21.67
CA ALA A 145 -21.42 11.73 22.44
C ALA A 145 -22.23 12.80 21.70
N ALA A 146 -23.50 12.52 21.43
CA ALA A 146 -24.44 13.50 20.94
C ALA A 146 -24.59 14.61 22.00
N ARG A 147 -24.37 15.87 21.61
CA ARG A 147 -24.72 17.02 22.46
C ARG A 147 -26.24 17.17 22.46
N PRO A 148 -26.91 17.22 23.62
CA PRO A 148 -28.35 17.51 23.65
C PRO A 148 -28.60 18.94 23.18
N GLY A 149 -29.62 19.08 22.32
CA GLY A 149 -30.01 20.35 21.72
C GLY A 149 -30.41 21.38 22.77
N ARG A 150 -29.94 22.62 22.58
CA ARG A 150 -30.49 23.77 23.29
C ARG A 150 -31.89 24.05 22.73
N ARG A 151 -32.92 23.87 23.56
CA ARG A 151 -34.23 24.46 23.37
C ARG A 151 -34.07 25.98 23.39
N ALA A 152 -34.45 26.64 22.29
CA ALA A 152 -34.77 28.07 22.34
C ALA A 152 -36.18 28.21 22.89
N SER A 153 -36.31 29.07 23.90
CA SER A 153 -37.56 29.49 24.50
C SER A 153 -37.88 30.92 24.05
N ARG A 154 -39.13 31.10 23.59
CA ARG A 154 -39.84 32.34 23.23
C ARG A 154 -39.51 32.94 21.87
#